data_AF-A0A2D6P5W5-F1
#
_entry.id   AF-A0A2D6P5W5-F1
#
_cell.length_a   1.000
_cell.length_b   1.000
_cell.length_c   1.000
_cell.angle_alpha   90.00
_cell.angle_beta   90.00
_cell.angle_gamma   90.00
#
_symmetry.space_group_name_H-M   'P 1'
#
loop_
_entity.id
_entity.type
_entity.pdbx_description
1 polymer ?
#
loop_
_entity_poly.entity_id
_entity_poly.type
_entity_poly.pdbx_seq_one_letter_code
_entity_poly.pdbx_strand_id
1 'polypeptide(L)' 'MRTLIDSLKKYLEGNLAKHKANIEVYLAGSIGIGEHSDIVETIEKELDLMASYHDKLEVLDKYFIGKKHGTKLLKD' A
#
# COMPACT_ATOMS: atom_id res chain seq x y z
N MET A 1 6.40 16.69 -12.57
CA MET A 1 6.31 15.23 -12.80
C MET A 1 6.75 14.39 -11.60
N ARG A 2 7.91 14.66 -10.96
CA ARG A 2 8.33 13.92 -9.75
C ARG A 2 7.29 13.91 -8.63
N THR A 3 6.69 15.07 -8.33
CA THR A 3 5.71 15.20 -7.24
C THR A 3 4.50 14.28 -7.37
N LEU A 4 4.02 13.97 -8.58
CA LEU A 4 2.85 13.12 -8.78
C LEU A 4 3.18 11.64 -8.53
N ILE A 5 4.31 11.16 -9.05
CA ILE A 5 4.80 9.79 -8.82
C ILE A 5 5.14 9.60 -7.34
N ASP A 6 5.81 10.57 -6.72
CA ASP A 6 6.15 10.52 -5.29
C ASP A 6 4.89 10.54 -4.41
N SER A 7 3.88 11.34 -4.77
CA SER A 7 2.60 11.36 -4.05
C SER A 7 1.85 10.05 -4.18
N LEU A 8 1.83 9.46 -5.39
CA LEU A 8 1.19 8.17 -5.61
C LEU A 8 1.89 7.05 -4.86
N LYS A 9 3.22 7.02 -4.86
CA LYS A 9 4.00 6.06 -4.07
C LYS A 9 3.65 6.13 -2.58
N LYS A 10 3.70 7.33 -2.00
CA LYS A 10 3.32 7.55 -0.58
C LYS A 10 1.89 7.13 -0.28
N TYR A 11 0.96 7.36 -1.21
CA TYR A 11 -0.42 6.94 -1.06
C TYR A 11 -0.56 5.40 -1.01
N LEU A 12 0.15 4.68 -1.88
CA LEU A 12 0.15 3.22 -1.89
C LEU A 12 0.81 2.65 -0.63
N GLU A 13 1.97 3.18 -0.24
CA GLU A 13 2.68 2.80 0.99
C GLU A 13 1.83 3.06 2.25
N GLY A 14 1.16 4.22 2.30
CA GLY A 14 0.27 4.56 3.41
C GLY A 14 -0.93 3.61 3.51
N ASN A 15 -1.52 3.20 2.39
CA ASN A 15 -2.61 2.21 2.41
C ASN A 15 -2.12 0.82 2.83
N LEU A 16 -0.94 0.38 2.39
CA LEU A 16 -0.32 -0.85 2.88
C LEU A 16 -0.13 -0.82 4.40
N ALA A 17 0.42 0.28 4.93
CA ALA A 17 0.62 0.46 6.36
C ALA A 17 -0.71 0.45 7.13
N LYS A 18 -1.76 1.10 6.60
CA LYS A 18 -3.11 1.10 7.18
C LYS A 18 -3.68 -0.31 7.30
N HIS A 19 -3.69 -1.07 6.21
CA HIS A 19 -4.26 -2.43 6.20
C HIS A 19 -3.47 -3.39 7.10
N LYS A 20 -2.13 -3.26 7.12
CA LYS A 20 -1.30 -3.98 8.07
C LYS A 20 -1.66 -3.66 9.53
N ALA A 21 -1.82 -2.38 9.87
CA ALA A 21 -2.18 -1.95 11.22
C ALA A 21 -3.57 -2.48 11.63
N ASN A 22 -4.54 -2.52 10.72
CA ASN A 22 -5.85 -3.13 10.98
C ASN A 22 -5.69 -4.61 11.37
N ILE A 23 -4.92 -5.39 10.60
CA ILE A 23 -4.65 -6.80 10.90
C ILE A 23 -3.98 -6.95 12.27
N GLU A 24 -2.97 -6.13 12.59
CA GLU A 24 -2.29 -6.16 13.89
C GLU A 24 -3.25 -5.90 15.05
N VAL A 25 -4.21 -4.99 14.88
CA VAL A 25 -5.25 -4.71 15.89
C VAL A 25 -6.18 -5.90 16.06
N TYR A 26 -6.60 -6.55 14.97
CA TYR A 26 -7.40 -7.78 15.06
C TYR A 26 -6.64 -8.93 15.74
N LEU A 27 -5.35 -9.08 15.46
CA LEU A 27 -4.50 -10.11 16.08
C LEU A 27 -4.20 -9.84 17.57
N ALA A 28 -4.14 -8.57 17.98
CA ALA A 28 -3.91 -8.18 19.38
C ALA A 28 -5.16 -8.30 20.27
N GLY A 29 -6.33 -8.59 19.68
CA GLY A 29 -7.61 -8.64 20.35
C GLY A 29 -8.38 -7.32 20.21
N SER A 30 -9.50 -7.37 19.49
CA SER A 30 -10.36 -6.23 19.18
C SER A 30 -11.21 -5.80 20.39
N ILE A 31 -10.60 -5.22 21.42
CA ILE A 31 -11.38 -4.59 22.50
C ILE A 31 -11.94 -3.27 21.97
N GLY A 32 -13.24 -3.23 21.66
CA GLY A 32 -13.98 -1.99 21.39
C GLY A 32 -14.14 -1.58 19.91
N ILE A 33 -13.69 -2.40 18.96
CA ILE A 33 -14.08 -2.26 17.55
C ILE A 33 -15.32 -3.12 17.35
N GLY A 34 -16.41 -2.52 16.88
CA GLY A 34 -17.72 -3.17 16.76
C GLY A 34 -17.62 -4.61 16.27
N GLU A 35 -18.32 -5.50 16.95
CA GLU A 35 -18.24 -6.96 16.82
C GLU A 35 -18.37 -7.43 15.37
N HIS A 36 -17.25 -7.50 14.64
CA HIS A 36 -17.14 -8.43 13.54
C HIS A 36 -17.01 -9.81 14.17
N SER A 37 -18.11 -10.55 14.17
CA SER A 37 -18.14 -11.94 14.65
C SER A 37 -17.17 -12.83 13.87
N ASP A 38 -16.81 -12.44 12.64
CA ASP A 38 -15.82 -13.13 11.82
C ASP A 38 -14.53 -12.31 11.65
N ILE A 39 -13.59 -12.53 12.58
CA ILE A 39 -12.26 -11.90 12.56
C ILE A 39 -11.43 -12.42 11.38
N VAL A 40 -11.60 -13.69 11.00
CA VAL A 40 -10.80 -14.31 9.94
C VAL A 40 -11.21 -13.73 8.58
N GLU A 41 -12.51 -13.67 8.29
CA GLU A 41 -13.01 -13.05 7.06
C GLU A 41 -12.56 -11.59 6.95
N THR A 42 -12.51 -10.88 8.08
CA THR A 42 -12.05 -9.49 8.09
C THR A 42 -10.55 -9.38 7.79
N ILE A 43 -9.72 -10.24 8.37
CA ILE A 43 -8.28 -10.30 8.07
C ILE A 43 -8.06 -10.66 6.59
N GLU A 44 -8.82 -11.59 6.02
CA GLU A 44 -8.73 -11.94 4.60
C GLU A 44 -9.02 -10.74 3.69
N LYS A 45 -10.07 -9.96 3.97
CA LYS A 45 -10.37 -8.73 3.21
C LYS A 45 -9.26 -7.69 3.30
N GLU A 46 -8.65 -7.54 4.47
CA GLU A 46 -7.51 -6.63 4.66
C GLU A 46 -6.28 -7.10 3.85
N LEU A 47 -6.02 -8.42 3.82
CA LEU A 47 -4.95 -9.03 3.01
C LEU A 47 -5.19 -8.86 1.51
N ASP A 48 -6.42 -9.01 1.02
CA ASP A 48 -6.77 -8.77 -0.39
C ASP A 48 -6.48 -7.33 -0.82
N LEU A 49 -6.81 -6.37 0.05
CA LEU A 49 -6.49 -4.96 -0.19
C LEU A 49 -4.98 -4.74 -0.20
N MET A 50 -4.24 -5.33 0.75
CA MET A 50 -2.78 -5.27 0.77
C MET A 50 -2.17 -5.82 -0.52
N ALA A 51 -2.61 -6.98 -0.99
CA ALA A 51 -2.13 -7.57 -2.25
C ALA A 51 -2.36 -6.61 -3.42
N SER A 52 -3.57 -6.02 -3.53
CA SER A 52 -3.87 -5.05 -4.59
C SER A 52 -2.98 -3.80 -4.55
N TYR A 53 -2.70 -3.25 -3.36
CA TYR A 53 -1.82 -2.09 -3.22
C TYR A 53 -0.35 -2.45 -3.47
N HIS A 54 0.08 -3.63 -3.04
CA HIS A 54 1.43 -4.13 -3.28
C HIS A 54 1.69 -4.28 -4.78
N ASP A 55 0.80 -4.94 -5.52
CA ASP A 55 0.91 -5.09 -6.97
C ASP A 55 0.99 -3.74 -7.70
N LYS A 56 0.16 -2.77 -7.29
CA LYS A 56 0.19 -1.41 -7.84
C LYS A 56 1.53 -0.73 -7.55
N LEU A 57 2.07 -0.90 -6.35
CA LEU A 57 3.36 -0.33 -5.96
C LEU A 57 4.49 -0.97 -6.77
N GLU A 58 4.46 -2.29 -6.98
CA GLU A 58 5.44 -2.98 -7.82
C GLU A 58 5.37 -2.51 -9.29
N VAL A 59 4.18 -2.32 -9.84
CA VAL A 59 4.00 -1.78 -11.20
C VAL A 59 4.51 -0.34 -11.28
N LEU A 60 4.17 0.50 -10.30
CA LEU A 60 4.65 1.88 -10.22
C LEU A 60 6.18 1.91 -10.14
N ASP A 61 6.75 1.10 -9.26
CA ASP A 61 8.19 0.99 -9.08
C ASP A 61 8.84 0.47 -10.36
N LYS A 62 8.33 -0.60 -10.98
CA LYS A 62 8.94 -1.22 -12.17
C LYS A 62 8.98 -0.31 -13.40
N TYR A 63 7.90 0.41 -13.68
CA TYR A 63 7.76 1.14 -14.95
C TYR A 63 8.03 2.65 -14.83
N PHE A 64 7.93 3.23 -13.63
CA PHE A 64 8.02 4.68 -13.44
C PHE A 64 9.14 5.12 -12.51
N ILE A 65 9.72 4.22 -11.70
CA ILE A 65 10.84 4.52 -10.76
C ILE A 65 12.08 3.67 -11.09
N GLY A 66 11.88 2.46 -11.58
CA GLY A 66 12.80 1.32 -11.60
C GLY A 66 13.51 1.10 -12.93
N LYS A 67 14.37 2.03 -13.28
CA LYS A 67 15.76 1.83 -13.71
C LYS A 67 16.31 3.24 -13.89
N LYS A 68 17.54 3.47 -13.44
CA LYS A 68 18.35 4.59 -13.91
C LYS A 68 18.35 4.56 -15.45
N HIS A 69 17.42 5.24 -16.10
CA HIS A 69 17.65 5.72 -17.44
C HIS A 69 18.67 6.84 -17.26
N GLY A 70 19.93 6.51 -17.54
CA GLY A 70 21.03 7.47 -17.65
C GLY A 70 20.81 8.40 -18.84
N THR A 71 19.68 9.08 -18.91
CA THR A 71 19.40 10.13 -19.88
C THR A 71 19.10 11.38 -19.08
N LYS A 72 20.17 12.14 -18.87
CA LYS A 72 20.21 13.57 -19.20
C LYS A 72 18.96 13.96 -20.02
N LEU A 73 18.09 14.79 -19.45
CA LEU A 73 17.00 15.60 -20.03
C LEU A 73 16.11 15.97 -18.82
N LEU A 74 15.95 17.21 -18.41
CA LEU A 74 15.72 18.41 -19.21
C LEU A 74 16.58 19.55 -18.64
N LYS A 75 17.56 20.00 -19.43
CA LYS A 75 17.96 21.40 -19.42
C LYS A 75 17.23 22.00 -20.62
N ASP A 76 16.18 22.74 -20.33
CA ASP A 76 15.81 23.93 -21.08
C ASP A 76 15.95 25.10 -20.11
#